data_AF-A0A7R9DN61-F1
#
_entry.id   AF-A0A7R9DN61-F1
#
_cell.length_a   1.000
_cell.length_b   1.000
_cell.length_c   1.000
_cell.angle_alpha   90.00
_cell.angle_beta   90.00
_cell.angle_gamma   90.00
#
_symmetry.space_group_name_H-M   'P 1'
#
loop_
_entity.id
_entity.type
_entity.pdbx_description
1 polymer ?
#
loop_
_entity_poly.entity_id
_entity_poly.type
_entity_poly.pdbx_seq_one_letter_code
_entity_poly.pdbx_strand_id
1 'polypeptide(L)'
;IPFYVEQACVNFVKWNIDLVASASDFGDFEPDMLVNLLQQNDLVVHNEVTLFNYVGQWLALQRERLANEATNDATDVDAHMEVLLEEVMAHIRFPMMSPRQLADLLLSPLTKHYKEIIVERMAIGMSFHAGQKERIEEVLSEEGGRLLFTPRLYKAFSWSSLLSVENFPSLASYHSRTLVFSSHSCLAEHAGDHVCEWVVDIYPKGVWFKKFFLIVWQGTVRLSVTCKDLPMEGEMRARVGILICGVQANVEHIMKVVERNHRFSRDDMVLNFDDLIPFDELNKPLVEMLGSEQTSPYLSGRNRDILKIHIVVAPLTDICSMTFPHFSFK
;
A
#
# COMPACT_ATOMS: atom_id res chain seq x y z
N ILE A 1 10.80 25.14 0.12
CA ILE A 1 10.24 24.86 -1.23
C ILE A 1 10.77 23.54 -1.80
N PRO A 2 12.09 23.20 -1.78
CA PRO A 2 12.59 21.94 -2.35
C PRO A 2 12.03 20.68 -1.67
N PHE A 3 12.04 20.68 -0.33
CA PHE A 3 11.64 19.52 0.49
C PHE A 3 10.18 19.05 0.27
N TYR A 4 9.26 19.98 0.01
CA TYR A 4 7.85 19.63 -0.19
C TYR A 4 7.62 18.92 -1.54
N VAL A 5 8.32 19.36 -2.59
CA VAL A 5 8.23 18.76 -3.92
C VAL A 5 8.86 17.38 -3.92
N GLU A 6 10.03 17.26 -3.27
CA GLU A 6 10.71 15.98 -3.10
C GLU A 6 9.83 14.96 -2.40
N GLN A 7 9.24 15.31 -1.24
CA GLN A 7 8.33 14.42 -0.52
C GLN A 7 7.08 14.05 -1.34
N ALA A 8 6.55 15.00 -2.12
CA ALA A 8 5.41 14.73 -3.01
C ALA A 8 5.77 13.72 -4.11
N CYS A 9 6.97 13.83 -4.70
CA CYS A 9 7.48 12.86 -5.67
C CYS A 9 7.70 11.48 -5.03
N VAL A 10 8.30 11.41 -3.84
CA VAL A 10 8.42 10.15 -3.08
C VAL A 10 7.06 9.49 -2.92
N ASN A 11 6.10 10.25 -2.39
CA ASN A 11 4.77 9.73 -2.10
C ASN A 11 4.06 9.27 -3.38
N PHE A 12 4.23 10.00 -4.49
CA PHE A 12 3.71 9.57 -5.78
C PHE A 12 4.27 8.21 -6.20
N VAL A 13 5.60 8.02 -6.15
CA VAL A 13 6.26 6.76 -6.50
C VAL A 13 5.81 5.63 -5.55
N LYS A 14 5.79 5.89 -4.25
CA LYS A 14 5.36 4.93 -3.22
C LYS A 14 3.93 4.43 -3.43
N TRP A 15 3.01 5.34 -3.76
CA TRP A 15 1.59 5.01 -3.84
C TRP A 15 1.17 4.51 -5.22
N ASN A 16 2.00 4.74 -6.24
CA ASN A 16 1.67 4.45 -7.63
C ASN A 16 2.76 3.64 -8.33
N ILE A 17 3.43 2.73 -7.61
CA ILE A 17 4.50 1.92 -8.17
C ILE A 17 4.05 1.08 -9.37
N ASP A 18 2.77 0.66 -9.42
CA ASP A 18 2.22 -0.04 -10.59
C ASP A 18 2.28 0.84 -11.86
N LEU A 19 2.09 2.16 -11.74
CA LEU A 19 2.19 3.11 -12.85
C LEU A 19 3.66 3.37 -13.20
N VAL A 20 4.50 3.56 -12.18
CA VAL A 20 5.94 3.81 -12.35
C VAL A 20 6.63 2.62 -13.00
N ALA A 21 6.33 1.39 -12.58
CA ALA A 21 6.92 0.18 -13.15
C ALA A 21 6.52 -0.06 -14.61
N SER A 22 5.38 0.49 -15.05
CA SER A 22 4.94 0.46 -16.45
C SER A 22 5.60 1.53 -17.32
N ALA A 23 6.23 2.54 -16.69
CA ALA A 23 6.87 3.63 -17.38
C ALA A 23 8.29 3.25 -17.86
N SER A 24 8.73 3.87 -18.95
CA SER A 24 10.00 3.55 -19.61
C SER A 24 11.24 3.92 -18.79
N ASP A 25 11.09 4.87 -17.87
CA ASP A 25 12.12 5.40 -16.97
C ASP A 25 12.32 4.55 -15.71
N PHE A 26 11.56 3.45 -15.54
CA PHE A 26 11.72 2.58 -14.38
C PHE A 26 13.14 1.99 -14.27
N GLY A 27 13.79 1.72 -15.40
CA GLY A 27 15.19 1.25 -15.44
C GLY A 27 16.22 2.30 -15.01
N ASP A 28 15.83 3.56 -14.84
CA ASP A 28 16.74 4.65 -14.44
C ASP A 28 16.83 4.83 -12.92
N PHE A 29 16.02 4.10 -12.15
CA PHE A 29 16.07 4.12 -10.69
C PHE A 29 17.41 3.65 -10.16
N GLU A 30 18.05 4.45 -9.32
CA GLU A 30 19.25 4.05 -8.58
C GLU A 30 18.93 2.89 -7.62
N PRO A 31 19.86 1.92 -7.44
CA PRO A 31 19.65 0.77 -6.55
C PRO A 31 19.25 1.17 -5.13
N ASP A 32 19.94 2.17 -4.55
CA ASP A 32 19.67 2.67 -3.20
C ASP A 32 18.25 3.24 -3.06
N MET A 33 17.75 3.90 -4.10
CA MET A 33 16.39 4.44 -4.12
C MET A 33 15.36 3.32 -4.12
N LEU A 34 15.58 2.26 -4.92
CA LEU A 34 14.70 1.10 -4.96
C LEU A 34 14.71 0.33 -3.64
N VAL A 35 15.89 0.11 -3.04
CA VAL A 35 16.06 -0.52 -1.73
C VAL A 35 15.29 0.24 -0.66
N ASN A 36 15.50 1.55 -0.57
CA ASN A 36 14.78 2.41 0.38
C ASN A 36 13.26 2.33 0.18
N LEU A 37 12.80 2.23 -1.07
CA LEU A 37 11.38 2.14 -1.44
C LEU A 37 10.78 0.80 -0.99
N LEU A 38 11.51 -0.29 -1.22
CA LEU A 38 11.10 -1.64 -0.82
C LEU A 38 11.08 -1.82 0.70
N GLN A 39 11.84 -1.07 1.48
CA GLN A 39 11.73 -1.12 2.93
C GLN A 39 10.40 -0.53 3.44
N GLN A 40 9.74 0.33 2.67
CA GLN A 40 8.59 1.10 3.12
C GLN A 40 7.32 0.26 3.34
N ASN A 41 6.68 0.53 4.48
CA ASN A 41 5.43 -0.12 4.90
C ASN A 41 4.19 0.50 4.25
N ASP A 42 4.26 1.76 3.85
CA ASP A 42 3.20 2.55 3.20
C ASP A 42 3.22 2.39 1.66
N LEU A 43 4.10 1.53 1.13
CA LEU A 43 4.14 1.19 -0.29
C LEU A 43 2.80 0.55 -0.71
N VAL A 44 2.19 1.09 -1.75
CA VAL A 44 0.93 0.57 -2.29
C VAL A 44 1.22 -0.32 -3.48
N VAL A 45 0.88 -1.60 -3.36
CA VAL A 45 1.09 -2.60 -4.41
C VAL A 45 -0.16 -3.45 -4.57
N HIS A 46 -0.33 -4.12 -5.70
CA HIS A 46 -1.44 -5.07 -5.83
C HIS A 46 -1.26 -6.26 -4.86
N ASN A 47 -0.11 -6.94 -4.92
CA ASN A 47 0.34 -7.95 -3.97
C ASN A 47 1.87 -8.07 -3.98
N GLU A 48 2.47 -8.82 -3.05
CA GLU A 48 3.94 -8.92 -2.99
C GLU A 48 4.53 -9.64 -4.23
N VAL A 49 3.79 -10.55 -4.87
CA VAL A 49 4.22 -11.23 -6.11
C VAL A 49 4.35 -10.23 -7.27
N THR A 50 3.43 -9.29 -7.40
CA THR A 50 3.53 -8.23 -8.40
C THR A 50 4.75 -7.35 -8.16
N LEU A 51 5.07 -7.06 -6.90
CA LEU A 51 6.28 -6.32 -6.54
C LEU A 51 7.55 -7.09 -6.90
N PHE A 52 7.59 -8.40 -6.62
CA PHE A 52 8.68 -9.28 -7.06
C PHE A 52 8.86 -9.24 -8.58
N ASN A 53 7.77 -9.28 -9.35
CA ASN A 53 7.85 -9.19 -10.81
C ASN A 53 8.37 -7.83 -11.28
N TYR A 54 7.98 -6.72 -10.65
CA TYR A 54 8.52 -5.39 -10.97
C TYR A 54 10.02 -5.32 -10.68
N VAL A 55 10.47 -5.79 -9.51
CA VAL A 55 11.90 -5.90 -9.21
C VAL A 55 12.62 -6.77 -10.24
N GLY A 56 12.00 -7.88 -10.64
CA GLY A 56 12.54 -8.75 -11.67
C GLY A 56 12.73 -8.08 -13.03
N GLN A 57 11.77 -7.24 -13.43
CA GLN A 57 11.86 -6.43 -14.65
C GLN A 57 12.96 -5.37 -14.50
N TRP A 58 13.05 -4.69 -13.36
CA TRP A 58 14.10 -3.72 -13.08
C TRP A 58 15.50 -4.35 -13.17
N LEU A 59 15.70 -5.52 -12.55
CA LEU A 59 16.97 -6.26 -12.62
C LEU A 59 17.35 -6.65 -14.05
N ALA A 60 16.37 -7.02 -14.87
CA ALA A 60 16.62 -7.31 -16.28
C ALA A 60 17.10 -6.06 -17.04
N LEU A 61 16.48 -4.90 -16.79
CA LEU A 61 16.90 -3.61 -17.36
C LEU A 61 18.29 -3.20 -16.87
N GLN A 62 18.61 -3.38 -15.59
CA GLN A 62 19.96 -3.10 -15.08
C GLN A 62 21.02 -3.97 -15.76
N ARG A 63 20.71 -5.25 -15.96
CA ARG A 63 21.62 -6.16 -16.68
C ARG A 63 21.87 -5.70 -18.12
N GLU A 64 20.82 -5.28 -18.83
CA GLU A 64 20.94 -4.75 -20.20
C GLU A 64 21.77 -3.46 -20.23
N ARG A 65 21.57 -2.55 -19.26
CA ARG A 65 22.35 -1.32 -19.15
C ARG A 65 23.83 -1.60 -18.90
N LEU A 66 24.13 -2.47 -17.94
CA LEU A 66 25.50 -2.89 -17.65
C LEU A 66 26.15 -3.58 -18.85
N ALA A 67 25.41 -4.42 -19.58
CA ALA A 67 25.92 -5.07 -20.79
C ALA A 67 26.22 -4.08 -21.94
N ASN A 68 25.48 -2.96 -22.02
CA ASN A 68 25.69 -1.91 -23.02
C ASN A 68 26.79 -0.91 -22.63
N GLU A 69 26.95 -0.63 -21.34
CA GLU A 69 27.97 0.26 -20.80
C GLU A 69 29.33 -0.46 -20.64
N ALA A 70 29.32 -1.76 -20.38
CA ALA A 70 30.53 -2.54 -20.17
C ALA A 70 31.26 -2.86 -21.48
N THR A 71 32.51 -2.40 -21.55
CA THR A 71 33.56 -3.03 -22.39
C THR A 71 34.20 -4.24 -21.68
N ASN A 72 33.64 -4.65 -20.53
CA ASN A 72 34.20 -5.61 -19.57
C ASN A 72 33.72 -7.05 -19.83
N ASP A 73 34.49 -8.03 -19.32
CA ASP A 73 34.19 -9.45 -19.37
C ASP A 73 32.84 -9.80 -18.70
N ALA A 74 32.08 -10.71 -19.31
CA ALA A 74 30.75 -11.13 -18.86
C ALA A 74 30.69 -11.61 -17.39
N THR A 75 31.82 -12.09 -16.86
CA THR A 75 31.94 -12.55 -15.47
C THR A 75 31.83 -11.43 -14.44
N ASP A 76 32.26 -10.21 -14.77
CA ASP A 76 32.20 -9.06 -13.85
C ASP A 76 30.75 -8.55 -13.73
N VAL A 77 30.00 -8.60 -14.83
CA VAL A 77 28.57 -8.25 -14.87
C VAL A 77 27.75 -9.21 -14.02
N ASP A 78 27.96 -10.52 -14.16
CA ASP A 78 27.20 -11.51 -13.38
C ASP A 78 27.47 -11.40 -11.86
N ALA A 79 28.72 -11.17 -11.45
CA ALA A 79 29.06 -10.97 -10.04
C ALA A 79 28.42 -9.69 -9.46
N HIS A 80 28.41 -8.59 -10.21
CA HIS A 80 27.75 -7.37 -9.78
C HIS A 80 26.23 -7.54 -9.67
N MET A 81 25.62 -8.28 -10.60
CA MET A 81 24.19 -8.60 -10.56
C MET A 81 23.81 -9.47 -9.37
N GLU A 82 24.66 -10.39 -8.93
CA GLU A 82 24.44 -11.19 -7.72
C GLU A 82 24.37 -10.31 -6.46
N VAL A 83 25.29 -9.36 -6.31
CA VAL A 83 25.28 -8.42 -5.18
C VAL A 83 24.01 -7.56 -5.18
N LEU A 84 23.66 -6.96 -6.32
CA LEU A 84 22.43 -6.17 -6.46
C LEU A 84 21.17 -7.00 -6.15
N LEU A 85 21.16 -8.27 -6.58
CA LEU A 85 20.04 -9.15 -6.31
C LEU A 85 19.90 -9.41 -4.80
N GLU A 86 20.99 -9.70 -4.09
CA GLU A 86 20.95 -9.94 -2.65
C GLU A 86 20.41 -8.73 -1.88
N GLU A 87 20.88 -7.53 -2.23
CA GLU A 87 20.45 -6.27 -1.60
C GLU A 87 18.96 -6.01 -1.82
N VAL A 88 18.47 -6.16 -3.05
CA VAL A 88 17.07 -5.85 -3.39
C VAL A 88 16.12 -6.95 -2.92
N MET A 89 16.49 -8.23 -3.07
CA MET A 89 15.64 -9.36 -2.67
C MET A 89 15.50 -9.51 -1.16
N ALA A 90 16.45 -9.00 -0.37
CA ALA A 90 16.35 -8.94 1.09
C ALA A 90 15.13 -8.13 1.58
N HIS A 91 14.57 -7.26 0.75
CA HIS A 91 13.43 -6.41 1.10
C HIS A 91 12.08 -6.86 0.53
N ILE A 92 12.05 -7.95 -0.24
CA ILE A 92 10.82 -8.59 -0.68
C ILE A 92 10.25 -9.46 0.45
N ARG A 93 8.98 -9.28 0.76
CA ARG A 93 8.31 -9.89 1.91
C ARG A 93 7.71 -11.24 1.51
N PHE A 94 8.55 -12.23 1.25
CA PHE A 94 8.11 -13.61 0.91
C PHE A 94 7.07 -14.19 1.88
N PRO A 95 7.11 -13.95 3.21
CA PRO A 95 6.04 -14.37 4.13
C PRO A 95 4.65 -13.79 3.85
N MET A 96 4.55 -12.76 3.01
CA MET A 96 3.28 -12.13 2.59
C MET A 96 2.73 -12.71 1.28
N MET A 97 3.39 -13.72 0.71
CA MET A 97 2.93 -14.47 -0.47
C MET A 97 2.37 -15.81 -0.03
N SER A 98 1.24 -16.24 -0.60
CA SER A 98 0.69 -17.56 -0.27
C SER A 98 1.65 -18.69 -0.72
N PRO A 99 1.62 -19.86 -0.08
CA PRO A 99 2.40 -21.03 -0.50
C PRO A 99 2.21 -21.42 -1.97
N ARG A 100 1.01 -21.20 -2.52
CA ARG A 100 0.74 -21.39 -3.96
C ARG A 100 1.55 -20.41 -4.80
N GLN A 101 1.53 -19.13 -4.44
CA GLN A 101 2.32 -18.09 -5.10
C GLN A 101 3.82 -18.35 -4.98
N LEU A 102 4.30 -18.79 -3.81
CA LEU A 102 5.70 -19.19 -3.61
C LEU A 102 6.06 -20.36 -4.55
N ALA A 103 5.21 -21.39 -4.65
CA ALA A 103 5.47 -22.50 -5.57
C ALA A 103 5.55 -22.04 -7.03
N ASP A 104 4.70 -21.10 -7.45
CA ASP A 104 4.71 -20.54 -8.81
C ASP A 104 6.02 -19.76 -9.10
N LEU A 105 6.62 -19.12 -8.08
CA LEU A 105 7.91 -18.43 -8.24
C LEU A 105 9.07 -19.35 -8.64
N LEU A 106 9.02 -20.64 -8.30
CA LEU A 106 10.04 -21.62 -8.73
C LEU A 106 10.11 -21.77 -10.26
N LEU A 107 9.01 -21.45 -10.95
CA LEU A 107 8.94 -21.53 -12.41
C LEU A 107 9.49 -20.27 -13.08
N SER A 108 9.67 -19.18 -12.34
CA SER A 108 10.11 -17.90 -12.88
C SER A 108 11.56 -17.98 -13.41
N PRO A 109 11.90 -17.22 -14.47
CA PRO A 109 13.25 -17.24 -15.05
C PRO A 109 14.30 -16.72 -14.05
N LEU A 110 13.96 -15.74 -13.21
CA LEU A 110 14.86 -15.21 -12.17
C LEU A 110 15.26 -16.28 -11.15
N THR A 111 14.29 -17.07 -10.67
CA THR A 111 14.56 -18.16 -9.72
C THR A 111 15.42 -19.26 -10.32
N LYS A 112 15.37 -19.46 -11.65
CA LYS A 112 16.23 -20.44 -12.32
C LYS A 112 17.68 -19.97 -12.38
N HIS A 113 17.90 -18.67 -12.54
CA HIS A 113 19.25 -18.09 -12.59
C HIS A 113 19.87 -17.95 -11.19
N TYR A 114 19.08 -17.50 -10.21
CA TYR A 114 19.57 -17.18 -8.87
C TYR A 114 18.86 -18.01 -7.80
N LYS A 115 18.95 -19.32 -7.96
CA LYS A 115 18.15 -20.28 -7.20
C LYS A 115 18.44 -20.25 -5.71
N GLU A 116 19.71 -20.16 -5.32
CA GLU A 116 20.13 -20.30 -3.92
C GLU A 116 19.54 -19.19 -3.05
N ILE A 117 19.75 -17.93 -3.44
CA ILE A 117 19.26 -16.73 -2.74
C ILE A 117 17.72 -16.73 -2.65
N ILE A 118 17.04 -16.98 -3.78
CA ILE A 118 15.58 -16.90 -3.83
C ILE A 118 14.94 -18.05 -3.03
N VAL A 119 15.46 -19.27 -3.14
CA VAL A 119 14.91 -20.44 -2.42
C VAL A 119 15.10 -20.30 -0.91
N GLU A 120 16.22 -19.74 -0.45
CA GLU A 120 16.41 -19.46 0.97
C GLU A 120 15.34 -18.49 1.51
N ARG A 121 15.06 -17.41 0.79
CA ARG A 121 14.01 -16.45 1.17
C ARG A 121 12.61 -17.05 1.11
N MET A 122 12.35 -17.90 0.11
CA MET A 122 11.09 -18.64 0.02
C MET A 122 10.91 -19.62 1.18
N ALA A 123 12.00 -20.25 1.66
CA ALA A 123 11.95 -21.14 2.80
C ALA A 123 11.47 -20.40 4.06
N ILE A 124 11.88 -19.14 4.27
CA ILE A 124 11.37 -18.29 5.37
C ILE A 124 9.85 -18.11 5.25
N GLY A 125 9.34 -17.81 4.05
CA GLY A 125 7.90 -17.70 3.80
C GLY A 125 7.15 -19.01 4.08
N MET A 126 7.68 -20.14 3.62
CA MET A 126 7.09 -21.46 3.87
C MET A 126 7.09 -21.81 5.37
N SER A 127 8.16 -21.51 6.10
CA SER A 127 8.23 -21.67 7.56
C SER A 127 7.18 -20.82 8.28
N PHE A 128 6.93 -19.60 7.82
CA PHE A 128 5.87 -18.74 8.33
C PHE A 128 4.48 -19.34 8.12
N HIS A 129 4.18 -19.79 6.90
CA HIS A 129 2.89 -20.42 6.60
C HIS A 129 2.71 -21.76 7.31
N ALA A 130 3.79 -22.50 7.60
CA ALA A 130 3.78 -23.76 8.34
C ALA A 130 3.75 -23.61 9.87
N GLY A 131 3.93 -22.39 10.41
CA GLY A 131 3.91 -22.13 11.86
C GLY A 131 5.19 -22.55 12.60
N GLN A 132 6.33 -22.60 11.91
CA GLN A 132 7.64 -22.94 12.49
C GLN A 132 8.22 -21.77 13.30
N LYS A 133 7.84 -21.68 14.58
CA LYS A 133 8.18 -20.54 15.46
C LYS A 133 9.68 -20.30 15.63
N GLU A 134 10.47 -21.35 15.83
CA GLU A 134 11.93 -21.25 16.04
C GLU A 134 12.62 -20.56 14.85
N ARG A 135 12.30 -20.98 13.62
CA ARG A 135 12.84 -20.36 12.40
C ARG A 135 12.40 -18.90 12.23
N ILE A 136 11.17 -18.57 12.65
CA ILE A 136 10.68 -17.18 12.61
C ILE A 136 11.43 -16.32 13.64
N GLU A 137 11.66 -16.83 14.85
CA GLU A 137 12.40 -16.14 15.91
C GLU A 137 13.85 -15.83 15.51
N GLU A 138 14.52 -16.75 14.81
CA GLU A 138 15.83 -16.52 14.21
C GLU A 138 15.81 -15.31 13.27
N VAL A 139 14.89 -15.29 12.30
CA VAL A 139 14.78 -14.19 11.33
C VAL A 139 14.38 -12.88 12.01
N LEU A 140 13.55 -12.92 13.06
CA LEU A 140 13.18 -11.72 13.82
C LEU A 140 14.36 -11.11 14.59
N SER A 141 15.40 -11.91 14.89
CA SER A 141 16.62 -11.43 15.53
C SER A 141 17.58 -10.71 14.58
N GLU A 142 17.40 -10.92 13.26
CA GLU A 142 18.17 -10.24 12.21
C GLU A 142 17.74 -8.78 12.05
N GLU A 143 18.68 -7.95 11.56
CA GLU A 143 18.40 -6.55 11.26
C GLU A 143 17.32 -6.43 10.16
N GLY A 144 16.25 -5.69 10.44
CA GLY A 144 15.14 -5.54 9.51
C GLY A 144 14.23 -6.76 9.36
N GLY A 145 14.48 -7.89 10.05
CA GLY A 145 13.70 -9.12 9.91
C GLY A 145 12.20 -8.96 10.18
N ARG A 146 11.82 -8.08 11.12
CA ARG A 146 10.41 -7.71 11.40
C ARG A 146 9.69 -7.13 10.18
N LEU A 147 10.39 -6.45 9.27
CA LEU A 147 9.79 -5.86 8.07
C LEU A 147 9.26 -6.95 7.13
N LEU A 148 9.90 -8.13 7.07
CA LEU A 148 9.46 -9.26 6.25
C LEU A 148 8.08 -9.79 6.66
N PHE A 149 7.75 -9.67 7.94
CA PHE A 149 6.47 -10.11 8.51
C PHE A 149 5.45 -8.98 8.64
N THR A 150 5.77 -7.77 8.15
CA THR A 150 4.87 -6.63 8.18
C THR A 150 4.14 -6.51 6.85
N PRO A 151 2.80 -6.49 6.79
CA PRO A 151 2.11 -6.28 5.53
C PRO A 151 2.32 -4.84 5.01
N ARG A 152 2.31 -4.69 3.68
CA ARG A 152 2.22 -3.39 3.00
C ARG A 152 0.75 -3.02 2.75
N LEU A 153 0.51 -1.95 2.00
CA LEU A 153 -0.84 -1.59 1.55
C LEU A 153 -1.20 -2.37 0.27
N TYR A 154 -1.77 -3.56 0.45
CA TYR A 154 -2.14 -4.45 -0.67
C TYR A 154 -3.52 -4.10 -1.25
N LYS A 155 -3.57 -3.83 -2.56
CA LYS A 155 -4.83 -3.58 -3.32
C LYS A 155 -5.54 -4.88 -3.77
N ALA A 156 -5.00 -6.05 -3.46
CA ALA A 156 -5.69 -7.31 -3.70
C ALA A 156 -7.01 -7.38 -2.90
N PHE A 157 -8.00 -8.06 -3.45
CA PHE A 157 -9.34 -8.18 -2.85
C PHE A 157 -9.33 -8.87 -1.47
N SER A 158 -8.32 -9.70 -1.19
CA SER A 158 -8.14 -10.37 0.11
C SER A 158 -7.93 -9.40 1.28
N TRP A 159 -7.44 -8.19 0.98
CA TRP A 159 -7.06 -7.18 1.96
C TRP A 159 -7.78 -5.86 1.77
N SER A 160 -8.49 -5.67 0.65
CA SER A 160 -8.98 -4.35 0.27
C SER A 160 -10.24 -4.38 -0.56
N SER A 161 -10.93 -3.24 -0.57
CA SER A 161 -12.09 -3.01 -1.41
C SER A 161 -12.17 -1.54 -1.85
N LEU A 162 -12.89 -1.27 -2.93
CA LEU A 162 -13.05 0.06 -3.52
C LEU A 162 -14.44 0.60 -3.23
N LEU A 163 -14.51 1.74 -2.53
CA LEU A 163 -15.71 2.54 -2.39
C LEU A 163 -15.76 3.61 -3.48
N SER A 164 -16.80 3.57 -4.32
CA SER A 164 -17.06 4.59 -5.35
C SER A 164 -18.32 5.37 -5.01
N VAL A 165 -18.19 6.69 -4.88
CA VAL A 165 -19.31 7.62 -4.69
C VAL A 165 -19.63 8.27 -6.02
N GLU A 166 -20.61 7.70 -6.72
CA GLU A 166 -21.11 8.21 -7.99
C GLU A 166 -22.02 9.42 -7.82
N ASN A 167 -22.15 10.22 -8.89
CA ASN A 167 -22.95 11.43 -8.95
C ASN A 167 -22.64 12.40 -7.79
N PHE A 168 -21.36 12.52 -7.42
CA PHE A 168 -20.87 13.28 -6.28
C PHE A 168 -21.43 14.72 -6.17
N PRO A 169 -21.57 15.50 -7.27
CA PRO A 169 -22.14 16.85 -7.21
C PRO A 169 -23.61 16.88 -6.73
N SER A 170 -24.37 15.81 -6.98
CA SER A 170 -25.78 15.71 -6.58
C SER A 170 -25.98 15.26 -5.13
N LEU A 171 -24.91 14.85 -4.46
CA LEU A 171 -24.98 14.32 -3.11
C LEU A 171 -25.34 15.42 -2.11
N ALA A 172 -26.39 15.20 -1.32
CA ALA A 172 -26.81 16.11 -0.27
C ALA A 172 -25.78 16.16 0.89
N SER A 173 -25.73 17.28 1.61
CA SER A 173 -24.97 17.38 2.87
C SER A 173 -25.42 16.30 3.86
N TYR A 174 -24.48 15.81 4.67
CA TYR A 174 -24.66 14.71 5.63
C TYR A 174 -25.00 13.33 5.05
N HIS A 175 -25.16 13.21 3.73
CA HIS A 175 -25.44 11.92 3.11
C HIS A 175 -24.20 11.03 3.20
N SER A 176 -24.37 9.81 3.71
CA SER A 176 -23.31 8.81 3.80
C SER A 176 -23.34 7.79 2.67
N ARG A 177 -22.18 7.23 2.36
CA ARG A 177 -22.06 6.04 1.52
C ARG A 177 -21.42 4.94 2.34
N THR A 178 -22.03 3.76 2.30
CA THR A 178 -21.60 2.59 3.07
C THR A 178 -21.03 1.55 2.13
N LEU A 179 -19.87 0.99 2.48
CA LEU A 179 -19.30 -0.21 1.87
C LEU A 179 -19.21 -1.29 2.94
N VAL A 180 -19.61 -2.50 2.60
CA VAL A 180 -19.42 -3.68 3.43
C VAL A 180 -18.52 -4.64 2.65
N PHE A 181 -17.44 -5.10 3.27
CA PHE A 181 -16.54 -6.09 2.67
C PHE A 181 -15.87 -6.93 3.75
N SER A 182 -15.24 -8.02 3.34
CA SER A 182 -14.47 -8.88 4.23
C SER A 182 -13.01 -8.93 3.81
N SER A 183 -12.11 -9.01 4.78
CA SER A 183 -10.68 -9.27 4.55
C SER A 183 -10.20 -10.40 5.44
N HIS A 184 -9.06 -11.03 5.12
CA HIS A 184 -8.51 -12.05 6.00
C HIS A 184 -8.15 -11.48 7.37
N SER A 185 -8.40 -12.23 8.44
CA SER A 185 -8.07 -11.83 9.82
C SER A 185 -6.65 -12.26 10.24
N CYS A 186 -5.97 -13.08 9.43
CA CYS A 186 -4.61 -13.55 9.68
C CYS A 186 -3.78 -13.55 8.39
N LEU A 187 -2.46 -13.38 8.55
CA LEU A 187 -1.50 -13.37 7.42
C LEU A 187 -1.04 -14.78 7.05
N ALA A 188 -0.86 -15.67 8.04
CA ALA A 188 -0.32 -17.00 7.84
C ALA A 188 -1.42 -18.04 7.57
N GLU A 189 -1.12 -19.03 6.74
CA GLU A 189 -2.11 -20.05 6.32
C GLU A 189 -2.39 -21.08 7.44
N HIS A 190 -1.40 -21.40 8.28
CA HIS A 190 -1.63 -22.27 9.45
C HIS A 190 -2.64 -21.71 10.45
N ALA A 191 -2.89 -20.40 10.45
CA ALA A 191 -3.87 -19.76 11.32
C ALA A 191 -5.31 -19.93 10.82
N GLY A 192 -5.51 -20.54 9.64
CA GLY A 192 -6.82 -20.81 9.05
C GLY A 192 -7.27 -19.73 8.06
N ASP A 193 -8.45 -19.95 7.47
CA ASP A 193 -9.07 -19.06 6.49
C ASP A 193 -10.18 -18.21 7.13
N HIS A 194 -9.81 -17.52 8.21
CA HIS A 194 -10.73 -16.66 8.93
C HIS A 194 -10.78 -15.28 8.28
N VAL A 195 -12.00 -14.73 8.17
CA VAL A 195 -12.26 -13.40 7.62
C VAL A 195 -12.94 -12.52 8.66
N CYS A 196 -12.68 -11.23 8.59
CA CYS A 196 -13.38 -10.21 9.36
C CYS A 196 -14.28 -9.40 8.42
N GLU A 197 -15.54 -9.16 8.82
CA GLU A 197 -16.43 -8.23 8.13
C GLU A 197 -16.21 -6.79 8.61
N TRP A 198 -16.12 -5.88 7.64
CA TRP A 198 -15.90 -4.45 7.83
C TRP A 198 -17.06 -3.65 7.27
N VAL A 199 -17.51 -2.65 8.02
CA VAL A 199 -18.44 -1.62 7.53
C VAL A 199 -17.70 -0.29 7.47
N VAL A 200 -17.66 0.29 6.28
CA VAL A 200 -17.04 1.58 6.03
C VAL A 200 -18.12 2.58 5.67
N ASP A 201 -18.23 3.66 6.45
CA ASP A 201 -19.13 4.78 6.16
C ASP A 201 -18.32 6.03 5.84
N ILE A 202 -18.61 6.68 4.70
CA ILE A 202 -18.01 7.98 4.34
C ILE A 202 -19.06 9.08 4.29
N TYR A 203 -18.67 10.27 4.77
CA TYR A 203 -19.43 11.51 4.72
C TYR A 203 -18.65 12.56 3.90
N PRO A 204 -18.72 12.51 2.56
CA PRO A 204 -17.81 13.28 1.71
C PRO A 204 -18.28 14.73 1.49
N LYS A 205 -19.56 15.02 1.77
CA LYS A 205 -20.12 16.38 1.89
C LYS A 205 -20.00 16.96 3.31
N GLY A 206 -19.15 16.35 4.14
CA GLY A 206 -18.85 16.80 5.48
C GLY A 206 -19.92 16.45 6.51
N VAL A 207 -19.49 16.38 7.77
CA VAL A 207 -20.37 16.36 8.95
C VAL A 207 -20.12 17.65 9.73
N TRP A 208 -21.18 18.38 10.08
CA TRP A 208 -21.07 19.55 10.96
C TRP A 208 -21.45 19.17 12.39
N PHE A 209 -20.52 19.32 13.33
CA PHE A 209 -20.79 19.14 14.76
C PHE A 209 -21.19 20.47 15.38
N LYS A 210 -22.41 20.55 15.91
CA LYS A 210 -22.80 21.61 16.86
C LYS A 210 -22.14 21.32 18.21
N LYS A 211 -20.85 21.65 18.41
CA LYS A 211 -20.29 21.56 19.77
C LYS A 211 -19.85 22.87 20.41
N PHE A 212 -19.39 23.90 19.70
CA PHE A 212 -19.18 25.21 20.33
C PHE A 212 -19.37 26.36 19.32
N PHE A 213 -20.16 27.36 19.69
CA PHE A 213 -20.61 28.49 18.85
C PHE A 213 -19.52 29.51 18.44
N LEU A 214 -18.23 29.16 18.49
CA LEU A 214 -17.14 30.13 18.30
C LEU A 214 -15.98 29.67 17.40
N ILE A 215 -16.09 28.53 16.70
CA ILE A 215 -15.04 28.07 15.78
C ILE A 215 -15.67 27.75 14.43
N VAL A 216 -14.98 28.20 13.37
CA VAL A 216 -15.31 28.20 11.94
C VAL A 216 -16.18 27.02 11.48
N TRP A 217 -17.24 27.33 10.74
CA TRP A 217 -18.18 26.40 10.09
C TRP A 217 -17.55 25.64 8.91
N GLN A 218 -16.53 24.83 9.15
CA GLN A 218 -15.93 24.01 8.10
C GLN A 218 -16.43 22.57 8.23
N GLY A 219 -16.92 21.99 7.12
CA GLY A 219 -17.29 20.57 7.11
C GLY A 219 -16.05 19.71 7.19
N THR A 220 -16.11 18.58 7.90
CA THR A 220 -15.00 17.61 7.92
C THR A 220 -15.38 16.39 7.08
N VAL A 221 -14.58 16.08 6.06
CA VAL A 221 -14.72 14.83 5.28
C VAL A 221 -14.28 13.66 6.16
N ARG A 222 -15.27 12.91 6.66
CA ARG A 222 -15.06 11.82 7.63
C ARG A 222 -15.30 10.47 6.98
N LEU A 223 -14.48 9.49 7.36
CA LEU A 223 -14.71 8.06 7.09
C LEU A 223 -14.56 7.28 8.39
N SER A 224 -15.47 6.35 8.64
CA SER A 224 -15.40 5.42 9.77
C SER A 224 -15.29 3.99 9.28
N VAL A 225 -14.37 3.21 9.85
CA VAL A 225 -14.21 1.78 9.62
C VAL A 225 -14.63 1.04 10.88
N THR A 226 -15.65 0.21 10.77
CA THR A 226 -16.21 -0.57 11.88
C THR A 226 -15.91 -2.05 11.67
N CYS A 227 -15.31 -2.68 12.68
CA CYS A 227 -15.16 -4.13 12.76
C CYS A 227 -16.47 -4.74 13.25
N LYS A 228 -17.11 -5.61 12.47
CA LYS A 228 -18.34 -6.31 12.91
C LYS A 228 -18.05 -7.61 13.63
N ASP A 229 -17.08 -8.36 13.13
CA ASP A 229 -16.78 -9.71 13.62
C ASP A 229 -15.40 -9.73 14.26
N LEU A 230 -15.35 -9.48 15.57
CA LEU A 230 -14.13 -9.66 16.33
C LEU A 230 -13.79 -11.16 16.48
N PRO A 231 -12.52 -11.55 16.35
CA PRO A 231 -12.11 -12.92 16.65
C PRO A 231 -12.43 -13.29 18.11
N MET A 232 -12.63 -14.58 18.38
CA MET A 232 -13.12 -15.06 19.69
C MET A 232 -12.24 -14.65 20.88
N GLU A 233 -10.94 -14.41 20.66
CA GLU A 233 -9.98 -13.94 21.67
C GLU A 233 -10.06 -12.43 22.01
N GLY A 234 -11.01 -11.70 21.42
CA GLY A 234 -11.50 -10.43 21.95
C GLY A 234 -10.80 -9.15 21.46
N GLU A 235 -9.65 -9.27 20.79
CA GLU A 235 -8.96 -8.13 20.18
C GLU A 235 -8.35 -8.50 18.81
N MET A 236 -8.38 -7.55 17.88
CA MET A 236 -7.71 -7.66 16.58
C MET A 236 -6.92 -6.38 16.30
N ARG A 237 -5.63 -6.52 16.03
CA ARG A 237 -4.80 -5.41 15.55
C ARG A 237 -4.81 -5.43 14.02
N ALA A 238 -5.05 -4.28 13.41
CA ALA A 238 -4.99 -4.14 11.97
C ALA A 238 -4.39 -2.78 11.58
N ARG A 239 -3.71 -2.78 10.44
CA ARG A 239 -3.36 -1.56 9.72
C ARG A 239 -4.49 -1.24 8.76
N VAL A 240 -5.06 -0.05 8.89
CA VAL A 240 -6.10 0.46 8.02
C VAL A 240 -5.51 1.56 7.16
N GLY A 241 -5.49 1.36 5.84
CA GLY A 241 -5.04 2.33 4.85
C GLY A 241 -6.22 2.84 4.01
N ILE A 242 -6.34 4.16 3.89
CA ILE A 242 -7.33 4.86 3.07
C ILE A 242 -6.58 5.50 1.90
N LEU A 243 -6.79 4.97 0.69
CA LEU A 243 -6.11 5.42 -0.51
C LEU A 243 -7.11 6.19 -1.36
N ILE A 244 -6.88 7.48 -1.48
CA ILE A 244 -7.76 8.41 -2.17
C ILE A 244 -7.27 8.59 -3.59
N CYS A 245 -8.09 8.16 -4.54
CA CYS A 245 -7.81 8.32 -5.96
C CYS A 245 -8.20 9.72 -6.44
N GLY A 246 -7.49 10.20 -7.44
CA GLY A 246 -7.79 11.44 -8.13
C GLY A 246 -7.24 11.41 -9.54
N VAL A 247 -7.44 12.49 -10.28
CA VAL A 247 -6.96 12.62 -11.65
C VAL A 247 -6.20 13.92 -11.81
N GLN A 248 -4.92 13.80 -12.18
CA GLN A 248 -4.03 14.91 -12.51
C GLN A 248 -3.46 14.67 -13.91
N ALA A 249 -3.43 15.71 -14.76
CA ALA A 249 -2.98 15.59 -16.15
C ALA A 249 -3.61 14.41 -16.93
N ASN A 250 -4.91 14.14 -16.70
CA ASN A 250 -5.68 13.02 -17.26
C ASN A 250 -5.21 11.60 -16.88
N VAL A 251 -4.33 11.47 -15.89
CA VAL A 251 -3.92 10.18 -15.33
C VAL A 251 -4.59 9.98 -13.97
N GLU A 252 -5.38 8.91 -13.87
CA GLU A 252 -5.95 8.47 -12.59
C GLU A 252 -4.89 7.77 -11.76
N HIS A 253 -4.70 8.23 -10.53
CA HIS A 253 -3.69 7.70 -9.63
C HIS A 253 -4.09 7.96 -8.17
N ILE A 254 -3.38 7.34 -7.23
CA ILE A 254 -3.56 7.57 -5.80
C ILE A 254 -2.87 8.89 -5.43
N MET A 255 -3.67 9.89 -5.08
CA MET A 255 -3.17 11.23 -4.74
C MET A 255 -2.83 11.39 -3.26
N LYS A 256 -3.47 10.61 -2.39
CA LYS A 256 -3.25 10.68 -0.94
C LYS A 256 -3.49 9.32 -0.30
N VAL A 257 -2.58 8.92 0.58
CA VAL A 257 -2.76 7.77 1.46
C VAL A 257 -2.80 8.27 2.90
N VAL A 258 -3.77 7.77 3.66
CA VAL A 258 -3.85 7.96 5.11
C VAL A 258 -3.90 6.59 5.75
N GLU A 259 -2.92 6.26 6.58
CA GLU A 259 -2.87 4.97 7.27
C GLU A 259 -2.86 5.13 8.79
N ARG A 260 -3.41 4.13 9.48
CA ARG A 260 -3.37 4.05 10.93
C ARG A 260 -3.40 2.60 11.39
N ASN A 261 -2.54 2.27 12.34
CA ASN A 261 -2.64 1.01 13.08
C ASN A 261 -3.71 1.19 14.18
N HIS A 262 -4.64 0.26 14.28
CA HIS A 262 -5.71 0.31 15.27
C HIS A 262 -5.94 -1.08 15.88
N ARG A 263 -6.36 -1.08 17.14
CA ARG A 263 -6.68 -2.30 17.88
C ARG A 263 -8.18 -2.32 18.12
N PHE A 264 -8.87 -3.11 17.32
CA PHE A 264 -10.30 -3.33 17.45
C PHE A 264 -10.56 -4.24 18.64
N SER A 265 -11.43 -3.81 19.54
CA SER A 265 -11.87 -4.56 20.72
C SER A 265 -13.38 -4.37 20.91
N ARG A 266 -13.99 -5.09 21.86
CA ARG A 266 -15.43 -4.94 22.14
C ARG A 266 -15.82 -3.53 22.58
N ASP A 267 -14.88 -2.81 23.21
CA ASP A 267 -15.10 -1.44 23.68
C ASP A 267 -14.78 -0.40 22.59
N ASP A 268 -13.96 -0.77 21.60
CA ASP A 268 -13.51 0.11 20.52
C ASP A 268 -13.53 -0.64 19.18
N MET A 269 -14.71 -0.69 18.56
CA MET A 269 -14.94 -1.36 17.28
C MET A 269 -14.83 -0.42 16.08
N VAL A 270 -14.67 0.90 16.30
CA VAL A 270 -14.83 1.92 15.26
C VAL A 270 -13.60 2.82 15.17
N LEU A 271 -12.93 2.77 14.02
CA LEU A 271 -11.83 3.66 13.68
C LEU A 271 -12.33 4.84 12.84
N ASN A 272 -12.17 6.06 13.35
CA ASN A 272 -12.54 7.28 12.64
C ASN A 272 -11.34 7.97 11.99
N PHE A 273 -11.50 8.35 10.73
CA PHE A 273 -10.61 9.23 9.98
C PHE A 273 -11.32 10.56 9.74
N ASP A 274 -10.80 11.60 10.39
CA ASP A 274 -11.23 12.97 10.22
C ASP A 274 -10.30 13.71 9.24
N ASP A 275 -10.86 14.69 8.53
CA ASP A 275 -10.17 15.55 7.58
C ASP A 275 -9.36 14.78 6.52
N LEU A 276 -9.95 13.68 6.02
CA LEU A 276 -9.33 12.82 5.00
C LEU A 276 -8.91 13.60 3.76
N ILE A 277 -9.79 14.48 3.30
CA ILE A 277 -9.59 15.38 2.17
C ILE A 277 -9.99 16.78 2.65
N PRO A 278 -9.21 17.84 2.34
CA PRO A 278 -9.62 19.20 2.64
C PRO A 278 -11.00 19.48 2.07
N PHE A 279 -11.94 19.90 2.93
CA PHE A 279 -13.34 20.01 2.55
C PHE A 279 -13.57 20.96 1.38
N ASP A 280 -12.89 22.10 1.38
CA ASP A 280 -13.02 23.11 0.34
C ASP A 280 -12.42 22.65 -0.99
N GLU A 281 -11.36 21.83 -0.97
CA GLU A 281 -10.78 21.26 -2.18
C GLU A 281 -11.68 20.23 -2.83
N LEU A 282 -12.42 19.46 -2.02
CA LEU A 282 -13.36 18.44 -2.51
C LEU A 282 -14.71 19.05 -2.92
N ASN A 283 -15.20 20.03 -2.17
CA ASN A 283 -16.54 20.60 -2.31
C ASN A 283 -16.55 22.01 -2.90
N LYS A 284 -15.58 22.33 -3.78
CA LYS A 284 -15.50 23.63 -4.47
C LYS A 284 -16.87 24.06 -5.01
N PRO A 285 -17.33 25.29 -4.69
CA PRO A 285 -18.66 25.74 -5.07
C PRO A 285 -18.81 25.86 -6.59
N LEU A 286 -19.98 25.45 -7.11
CA LEU A 286 -20.35 25.50 -8.53
C LEU A 286 -20.16 26.89 -9.19
N VAL A 287 -20.19 27.97 -8.40
CA VAL A 287 -20.06 29.35 -8.89
C VAL A 287 -18.62 29.67 -9.36
N GLU A 288 -17.60 29.04 -8.76
CA GLU A 288 -16.19 29.18 -9.19
C GLU A 288 -15.88 28.34 -10.45
N MET A 289 -16.75 27.38 -10.79
CA MET A 289 -16.62 26.53 -11.98
C MET A 289 -17.10 27.21 -13.27
N LEU A 290 -17.79 28.36 -13.17
CA LEU A 290 -18.22 29.17 -14.31
C LEU A 290 -17.09 30.06 -14.88
N GLY A 291 -15.94 30.14 -14.20
CA GLY A 291 -14.77 30.92 -14.64
C GLY A 291 -13.44 30.16 -14.59
N SER A 292 -13.37 28.99 -13.94
CA SER A 292 -12.20 28.12 -13.92
C SER A 292 -12.62 26.68 -14.19
N GLU A 293 -11.98 26.01 -15.15
CA GLU A 293 -12.21 24.58 -15.47
C GLU A 293 -11.73 23.62 -14.36
N GLN A 294 -11.49 24.10 -13.14
CA GLN A 294 -10.83 23.32 -12.09
C GLN A 294 -11.85 22.68 -11.15
N THR A 295 -12.46 21.60 -11.65
CA THR A 295 -13.08 20.58 -10.79
C THR A 295 -12.07 20.05 -9.77
N SER A 296 -12.57 19.49 -8.65
CA SER A 296 -11.70 18.93 -7.63
C SER A 296 -10.79 17.83 -8.21
N PRO A 297 -9.48 17.84 -7.94
CA PRO A 297 -8.56 16.82 -8.45
C PRO A 297 -8.86 15.43 -7.88
N TYR A 298 -9.56 15.35 -6.74
CA TYR A 298 -10.01 14.12 -6.09
C TYR A 298 -11.22 13.47 -6.77
N LEU A 299 -11.85 14.16 -7.74
CA LEU A 299 -12.95 13.61 -8.51
C LEU A 299 -12.43 13.04 -9.83
N SER A 300 -12.86 11.82 -10.10
CA SER A 300 -12.56 11.01 -11.28
C SER A 300 -13.79 10.89 -12.18
N GLY A 301 -13.64 10.19 -13.31
CA GLY A 301 -14.70 10.04 -14.32
C GLY A 301 -14.66 11.14 -15.39
N ARG A 302 -15.35 10.91 -16.51
CA ARG A 302 -15.38 11.84 -17.65
C ARG A 302 -15.93 13.22 -17.26
N ASN A 303 -16.89 13.23 -16.35
CA ASN A 303 -17.55 14.44 -15.87
C ASN A 303 -16.98 14.91 -14.52
N ARG A 304 -15.90 14.30 -14.02
CA ARG A 304 -15.30 14.62 -12.71
C ARG A 304 -16.33 14.56 -11.58
N ASP A 305 -17.12 13.49 -11.56
CA ASP A 305 -18.30 13.31 -10.73
C ASP A 305 -18.25 12.05 -9.84
N ILE A 306 -17.12 11.32 -9.83
CA ILE A 306 -16.94 10.10 -9.06
C ILE A 306 -15.79 10.26 -8.07
N LEU A 307 -16.06 10.16 -6.76
CA LEU A 307 -15.02 10.04 -5.73
C LEU A 307 -14.70 8.55 -5.50
N LYS A 308 -13.44 8.16 -5.65
CA LYS A 308 -12.97 6.78 -5.49
C LYS A 308 -11.99 6.67 -4.33
N ILE A 309 -12.26 5.73 -3.43
CA ILE A 309 -11.43 5.49 -2.24
C ILE A 309 -11.24 3.99 -2.08
N HIS A 310 -10.00 3.53 -2.12
CA HIS A 310 -9.65 2.17 -1.72
C HIS A 310 -9.46 2.12 -0.20
N ILE A 311 -10.01 1.09 0.41
CA ILE A 311 -9.84 0.79 1.82
C ILE A 311 -9.07 -0.51 1.91
N VAL A 312 -7.90 -0.46 2.54
CA VAL A 312 -7.04 -1.62 2.82
C VAL A 312 -7.09 -1.88 4.30
N VAL A 313 -7.36 -3.13 4.69
CA VAL A 313 -7.30 -3.58 6.07
C VAL A 313 -6.45 -4.85 6.13
N ALA A 314 -5.27 -4.73 6.72
CA ALA A 314 -4.32 -5.83 6.87
C ALA A 314 -4.13 -6.13 8.37
N PRO A 315 -4.26 -7.40 8.81
CA PRO A 315 -4.05 -7.79 10.19
C PRO A 315 -2.59 -7.61 10.59
N LEU A 316 -2.38 -7.21 11.83
CA LEU A 316 -1.07 -7.06 12.44
C LEU A 316 -0.90 -8.06 13.58
N THR A 317 0.25 -8.70 13.63
CA THR A 317 0.64 -9.64 14.69
C THR A 317 1.79 -9.06 15.50
N ASP A 318 2.16 -9.70 16.61
CA ASP A 318 3.24 -9.23 17.49
C ASP A 318 4.63 -9.26 16.84
N ILE A 319 4.78 -9.98 15.73
CA ILE A 319 6.02 -10.08 14.96
C ILE A 319 6.17 -8.95 13.93
N CYS A 320 5.11 -8.17 13.67
CA CYS A 320 5.16 -7.04 12.76
C CYS A 320 6.00 -5.88 13.34
N SER A 321 6.65 -5.11 12.46
CA SER A 321 7.30 -3.87 12.82
C SER A 321 6.28 -2.79 13.16
N MET A 322 6.49 -2.14 14.31
CA MET A 322 5.73 -0.97 14.74
C MET A 322 6.40 0.35 14.33
N THR A 323 7.63 0.29 13.81
CA THR A 323 8.40 1.45 13.35
C THR A 323 8.32 1.57 11.83
N PHE A 324 8.24 2.81 11.35
CA PHE A 324 8.28 3.14 9.93
C PHE A 324 9.72 3.45 9.53
N PRO A 325 10.31 2.74 8.55
CA PRO A 325 11.62 3.08 8.04
C PRO A 325 11.58 4.46 7.37
N HIS A 326 12.55 5.31 7.66
CA HIS A 326 12.61 6.66 7.09
C HIS A 326 13.02 6.59 5.61
N PHE A 327 12.27 7.25 4.72
CA PHE A 327 12.63 7.39 3.31
C PHE A 327 13.21 8.79 3.06
N SER A 328 14.40 8.87 2.47
CA SER A 328 15.03 10.12 2.03
C SER A 328 15.68 9.87 0.68
N PHE A 329 15.56 10.80 -0.27
CA PHE A 329 16.57 10.84 -1.32
C PHE A 329 17.86 11.31 -0.64
N LYS A 330 18.99 10.67 -0.96
CA LYS A 330 20.31 11.17 -0.57
C LYS A 330 21.02 11.61 -1.84
#